data_AF-A0A5D4T5J4-F1
#
_entry.id   AF-A0A5D4T5J4-F1
#
_cell.length_a   1.000
_cell.length_b   1.000
_cell.length_c   1.000
_cell.angle_alpha   90.00
_cell.angle_beta   90.00
_cell.angle_gamma   90.00
#
_symmetry.space_group_name_H-M   'P 1'
#
loop_
_entity.id
_entity.type
_entity.pdbx_description
1 polymer ?
#
loop_
_entity_poly.entity_id
_entity_poly.type
_entity_poly.pdbx_seq_one_letter_code
_entity_poly.pdbx_strand_id
1 'polypeptide(L)'
;MSTEIKIKKSEIEQALAKMKSSSEALTSSFPSSIGNGNRLDVVNKLNEINRTLEQLTENYKALLLHNEEMTRQSVEQMVEKDQRLSSNMQLR
;
A
#
# COMPACT_ATOMS: atom_id res chain seq x y z
N MET A 1 -2.36 -31.06 9.53
CA MET A 1 -2.15 -30.53 8.17
C MET A 1 -1.17 -29.37 8.30
N SER A 2 0.12 -29.57 8.00
CA SER A 2 1.05 -28.43 7.96
C SER A 2 0.80 -27.68 6.66
N THR A 3 0.32 -26.44 6.76
CA THR A 3 0.32 -25.51 5.63
C THR A 3 1.77 -25.19 5.27
N GLU A 4 2.27 -25.85 4.24
CA GLU A 4 3.58 -25.56 3.66
C GLU A 4 3.55 -24.14 3.06
N ILE A 5 4.51 -23.30 3.44
CA ILE A 5 4.64 -21.95 2.91
C ILE A 5 5.55 -22.00 1.69
N LYS A 6 4.99 -21.79 0.49
CA LYS A 6 5.76 -21.71 -0.76
C LYS A 6 5.94 -20.25 -1.16
N ILE A 7 7.19 -19.82 -1.30
CA ILE A 7 7.54 -18.45 -1.67
C ILE A 7 8.07 -18.45 -3.10
N LYS A 8 7.36 -17.74 -3.99
CA LYS A 8 7.85 -17.42 -5.33
C LYS A 8 8.20 -15.94 -5.39
N LYS A 9 9.46 -15.63 -5.09
CA LYS A 9 9.95 -14.24 -4.92
C LYS A 9 9.56 -13.34 -6.10
N SER A 10 9.74 -13.79 -7.34
CA SER A 10 9.45 -13.01 -8.55
C SER A 10 7.97 -12.63 -8.69
N GLU A 11 7.06 -13.56 -8.43
CA GLU A 11 5.61 -13.30 -8.49
C GLU A 11 5.19 -12.28 -7.43
N ILE A 12 5.79 -12.36 -6.23
CA ILE A 12 5.51 -11.42 -5.14
C ILE A 12 6.08 -10.04 -5.46
N GLU A 13 7.32 -9.93 -5.92
CA GLU A 13 7.93 -8.66 -6.32
C GLU A 13 7.13 -7.97 -7.42
N GLN A 14 6.63 -8.72 -8.40
CA GLN A 14 5.79 -8.17 -9.46
C GLN A 14 4.46 -7.62 -8.92
N ALA A 15 3.80 -8.37 -8.02
CA ALA A 15 2.56 -7.93 -7.39
C ALA A 15 2.77 -6.68 -6.52
N LEU A 16 3.85 -6.64 -5.75
CA LEU A 16 4.24 -5.51 -4.91
C LEU A 16 4.59 -4.27 -5.74
N ALA A 17 5.33 -4.44 -6.84
CA ALA A 17 5.64 -3.34 -7.77
C ALA A 17 4.36 -2.74 -8.38
N LYS A 18 3.40 -3.59 -8.77
CA LYS A 18 2.10 -3.14 -9.27
C LYS A 18 1.30 -2.41 -8.18
N MET A 19 1.33 -2.91 -6.94
CA MET A 19 0.64 -2.26 -5.82
C MET A 19 1.24 -0.88 -5.54
N LYS A 20 2.57 -0.76 -5.53
CA LYS A 20 3.27 0.51 -5.38
C LYS A 20 2.90 1.50 -6.47
N SER A 21 3.04 1.12 -7.74
CA SER A 21 2.74 2.02 -8.86
C SER A 21 1.28 2.46 -8.88
N SER A 22 0.35 1.55 -8.57
CA SER A 22 -1.09 1.85 -8.51
C SER A 22 -1.43 2.77 -7.34
N SER A 23 -0.75 2.62 -6.21
CA SER A 23 -0.92 3.49 -5.03
C SER A 23 -0.33 4.88 -5.29
N GLU A 24 0.82 4.97 -5.94
CA GLU A 24 1.45 6.24 -6.32
C GLU A 24 0.60 7.03 -7.33
N ALA A 25 -0.02 6.32 -8.28
CA ALA A 25 -0.94 6.90 -9.27
C ALA A 25 -2.28 7.36 -8.67
N LEU A 26 -2.61 6.96 -7.45
CA LEU A 26 -3.79 7.46 -6.75
C LEU A 26 -3.57 8.93 -6.39
N THR A 27 -4.36 9.82 -7.02
CA THR A 27 -4.37 11.25 -6.78
C THR A 27 -5.55 11.62 -5.86
N SER A 28 -5.29 12.52 -4.91
CA SER A 28 -6.27 12.98 -3.92
C SER A 28 -6.75 14.41 -4.18
N SER A 29 -6.68 14.88 -5.44
CA SER A 29 -7.05 16.27 -5.74
C SER A 29 -8.57 16.43 -5.80
N PHE A 30 -9.15 16.90 -4.70
CA PHE A 30 -10.55 17.29 -4.63
C PHE A 30 -10.69 18.81 -4.54
N PRO A 31 -11.73 19.42 -5.12
CA PRO A 31 -11.96 20.86 -4.99
C PRO A 31 -12.26 21.23 -3.53
N SER A 32 -11.39 22.03 -2.92
CA SER A 32 -11.51 22.44 -1.51
C SER A 32 -12.43 23.66 -1.29
N SER A 33 -12.84 24.33 -2.37
CA SER A 33 -13.67 25.53 -2.37
C SER A 33 -14.60 25.57 -3.58
N ILE A 34 -15.74 24.87 -3.50
CA ILE A 34 -16.84 25.00 -4.46
C ILE A 34 -17.78 26.12 -3.98
N GLY A 35 -18.29 26.93 -4.92
CA GLY A 35 -19.33 27.92 -4.65
C GLY A 35 -18.86 29.12 -3.84
N ASN A 36 -17.75 29.75 -4.25
CA ASN A 36 -17.15 30.88 -3.56
C ASN A 36 -18.19 32.02 -3.31
N GLY A 37 -18.44 32.36 -2.04
CA GLY A 37 -19.47 33.32 -1.63
C GLY A 37 -20.89 32.76 -1.42
N ASN A 38 -21.11 31.46 -1.68
CA ASN A 38 -22.38 30.78 -1.42
C ASN A 38 -22.47 30.37 0.06
N ARG A 39 -23.59 30.69 0.71
CA ARG A 39 -23.87 30.39 2.13
C ARG A 39 -24.84 29.23 2.34
N LEU A 40 -25.21 28.51 1.27
CA LEU A 40 -26.06 27.33 1.38
C LEU A 40 -25.31 26.22 2.11
N ASP A 41 -25.97 25.62 3.10
CA ASP A 41 -25.42 24.51 3.90
C ASP A 41 -25.00 23.32 3.03
N VAL A 42 -25.66 23.12 1.89
CA VAL A 42 -25.32 22.08 0.90
C VAL A 42 -23.91 22.28 0.34
N VAL A 43 -23.50 23.53 0.07
CA VAL A 43 -22.17 23.85 -0.45
C VAL A 43 -21.11 23.62 0.64
N ASN A 44 -21.41 24.00 1.88
CA ASN A 44 -20.53 23.71 3.02
C ASN A 44 -20.34 22.20 3.20
N LYS A 45 -21.43 21.43 3.15
CA LYS A 45 -21.38 19.97 3.28
C LYS A 45 -20.59 19.32 2.15
N LEU A 46 -20.73 19.81 0.93
CA LEU A 46 -19.97 19.33 -0.22
C LEU A 46 -18.46 19.57 -0.04
N ASN A 47 -18.07 20.76 0.45
CA ASN A 47 -16.68 21.07 0.73
C ASN A 47 -16.10 20.20 1.88
N GLU A 48 -16.90 19.91 2.92
CA GLU A 48 -16.51 18.96 3.98
C GLU A 48 -16.29 17.54 3.44
N ILE A 49 -17.20 17.06 2.58
CA ILE A 49 -17.09 15.74 1.96
C ILE A 49 -15.82 15.65 1.11
N ASN A 50 -15.54 16.67 0.29
CA ASN A 50 -14.33 16.71 -0.54
C ASN A 50 -13.05 16.60 0.32
N ARG A 51 -12.97 17.37 1.42
CA ARG A 51 -11.83 17.29 2.35
C ARG A 51 -11.71 15.93 3.00
N THR A 52 -12.83 15.33 3.38
CA THR A 52 -12.85 14.00 4.01
C THR A 52 -12.38 12.93 3.01
N LEU A 53 -12.80 13.01 1.76
CA LEU A 53 -12.38 12.10 0.69
C LEU A 53 -10.90 12.27 0.36
N GLU A 54 -10.39 13.50 0.32
CA GLU A 54 -8.96 13.78 0.15
C GLU A 54 -8.14 13.12 1.25
N GLN A 55 -8.49 13.36 2.51
CA GLN A 55 -7.81 12.74 3.66
C GLN A 55 -7.91 11.21 3.65
N LEU A 56 -9.08 10.66 3.35
CA LEU A 56 -9.27 9.21 3.27
C LEU A 56 -8.40 8.60 2.17
N THR A 57 -8.31 9.25 1.02
CA THR A 57 -7.51 8.79 -0.13
C THR A 57 -6.02 8.79 0.22
N GLU A 58 -5.52 9.85 0.85
CA GLU A 58 -4.12 9.93 1.29
C GLU A 58 -3.79 8.88 2.37
N ASN A 59 -4.67 8.71 3.36
CA ASN A 59 -4.47 7.70 4.41
C ASN A 59 -4.46 6.27 3.82
N TYR A 60 -5.37 5.99 2.87
CA TYR A 60 -5.41 4.70 2.21
C TYR A 60 -4.17 4.44 1.36
N LYS A 61 -3.70 5.45 0.62
CA LYS A 61 -2.43 5.40 -0.12
C LYS A 61 -1.25 5.09 0.80
N ALA A 62 -1.14 5.78 1.93
CA ALA A 62 -0.08 5.55 2.90
C ALA A 62 -0.12 4.12 3.46
N LEU A 63 -1.32 3.60 3.76
CA LEU A 63 -1.50 2.23 4.24
C LEU A 63 -1.05 1.20 3.19
N LEU A 64 -1.42 1.39 1.92
CA LEU A 64 -1.02 0.48 0.84
C LEU A 64 0.50 0.46 0.67
N LEU A 65 1.15 1.63 0.67
CA LEU A 65 2.61 1.72 0.59
C LEU A 65 3.31 1.09 1.80
N HIS A 66 2.75 1.25 2.99
CA HIS A 66 3.29 0.62 4.19
C HIS A 66 3.20 -0.92 4.12
N ASN A 67 2.05 -1.44 3.70
CA ASN A 67 1.86 -2.89 3.53
C ASN A 67 2.77 -3.47 2.44
N GLU A 68 3.01 -2.71 1.37
CA GLU A 68 3.96 -3.06 0.32
C GLU A 68 5.35 -3.30 0.90
N GLU A 69 5.87 -2.30 1.61
CA GLU A 69 7.20 -2.32 2.20
C GLU A 69 7.36 -3.43 3.25
N MET A 70 6.38 -3.58 4.15
CA MET A 70 6.39 -4.65 5.16
C MET A 70 6.40 -6.04 4.53
N THR A 71 5.65 -6.22 3.45
CA THR A 71 5.60 -7.50 2.73
C THR A 71 6.93 -7.77 2.02
N ARG A 72 7.51 -6.78 1.35
CA ARG A 72 8.84 -6.88 0.72
C ARG A 72 9.89 -7.34 1.73
N GLN A 73 9.99 -6.66 2.86
CA GLN A 73 10.95 -6.98 3.92
C GLN A 73 10.74 -8.39 4.47
N SER A 74 9.49 -8.80 4.67
CA SER A 74 9.17 -10.16 5.16
C SER A 74 9.62 -11.25 4.19
N VAL A 75 9.40 -11.05 2.88
CA VAL A 75 9.84 -11.99 1.84
C VAL A 75 11.36 -12.05 1.77
N GLU A 76 12.05 -10.91 1.83
CA GLU A 76 13.52 -10.86 1.85
C GLU A 76 14.09 -11.63 3.03
N GLN A 77 13.55 -11.41 4.24
CA GLN A 77 13.98 -12.14 5.44
C GLN A 77 13.75 -13.65 5.34
N MET A 78 12.63 -14.10 4.73
CA MET A 78 12.38 -15.53 4.55
C MET A 78 13.36 -16.15 3.54
N VAL A 79 13.63 -15.46 2.43
CA VAL A 79 14.60 -15.93 1.42
C VAL A 79 16.02 -15.97 1.99
N GLU A 80 16.44 -14.97 2.76
CA GLU A 80 17.74 -14.94 3.41
C GLU A 80 17.89 -16.09 4.43
N LYS A 81 16.85 -16.35 5.23
CA LYS A 81 16.84 -17.46 6.20
C LYS A 81 16.93 -18.82 5.50
N ASP A 82 16.21 -19.00 4.39
CA ASP A 82 16.24 -20.24 3.61
C ASP A 82 17.63 -20.48 2.99
N GLN A 83 18.24 -19.44 2.41
CA GLN A 83 19.60 -19.50 1.90
C GLN A 83 20.61 -19.87 2.99
N ARG A 84 20.54 -19.22 4.16
CA ARG A 84 21.41 -19.54 5.30
C ARG A 84 21.23 -20.98 5.78
N LEU A 85 19.99 -21.47 5.85
CA LEU A 85 19.73 -22.85 6.24
C LEU A 85 20.33 -23.84 5.23
N SER A 86 20.15 -23.59 3.93
CA SER A 86 20.74 -24.38 2.85
C SER A 86 22.26 -24.43 2.92
N SER A 87 22.93 -23.28 3.10
CA SER A 87 24.40 -23.23 3.24
C SER A 87 24.89 -24.02 4.45
N ASN A 88 24.19 -23.95 5.59
CA ASN A 88 24.55 -24.73 6.79
C ASN A 88 24.36 -26.24 6.59
N MET A 89 23.38 -26.67 5.78
CA MET A 89 23.19 -28.08 5.44
C MET A 89 24.25 -28.60 4.47
N GLN A 90 24.74 -27.77 3.55
CA GLN A 90 25.80 -28.16 2.60
C GLN A 90 27.19 -28.25 3.23
N LEU A 91 27.41 -27.56 4.36
CA LEU A 91 28.67 -27.58 5.11
C LEU A 91 28.79 -28.76 6.11
N ARG A 92 27.72 -29.54 6.28
CA ARG A 92 27.69 -30.77 7.11
C ARG A 92 27.86 -32.01 6.25
#